data_AF-A0A349MGD7-F1
#
_entry.id   AF-A0A349MGD7-F1
#
_cell.length_a   1.000
_cell.length_b   1.000
_cell.length_c   1.000
_cell.angle_alpha   90.00
_cell.angle_beta   90.00
_cell.angle_gamma   90.00
#
_symmetry.space_group_name_H-M   'P 1'
#
loop_
_entity.id
_entity.type
_entity.pdbx_description
1 polymer ?
#
loop_
_entity_poly.entity_id
_entity_poly.type
_entity_poly.pdbx_seq_one_letter_code
_entity_poly.pdbx_strand_id
1 'polypeptide(L)' 'VDMARNDLGRICTIGTIQGRHVAERRSFSTIHHLETRITGRLRAGIELPEVMAAMFPAASITG' A
#
# COMPACT_ATOMS: atom_id res chain seq x y z
N VAL A 1 -0.89 7.19 -4.12
CA VAL A 1 -1.91 6.10 -4.10
C VAL A 1 -1.60 5.08 -5.19
N ASP A 2 -1.46 5.51 -6.45
CA ASP A 2 -1.30 4.56 -7.56
C ASP A 2 0.03 3.82 -7.55
N MET A 3 1.12 4.42 -7.06
CA MET A 3 2.39 3.69 -6.86
C MET A 3 2.25 2.55 -5.85
N ALA A 4 1.61 2.80 -4.71
CA ALA A 4 1.33 1.72 -3.75
C ALA A 4 0.42 0.63 -4.33
N ARG A 5 -0.49 0.95 -5.26
CA ARG A 5 -1.24 -0.08 -6.03
C ARG A 5 -0.33 -0.85 -6.98
N ASN A 6 0.56 -0.16 -7.68
CA ASN A 6 1.51 -0.76 -8.61
C ASN A 6 2.44 -1.75 -7.90
N ASP A 7 2.97 -1.37 -6.74
CA ASP A 7 3.90 -2.19 -5.97
C ASP A 7 3.21 -3.43 -5.41
N LEU A 8 2.01 -3.27 -4.84
CA LEU A 8 1.15 -4.41 -4.47
C LEU A 8 0.79 -5.28 -5.68
N GLY A 9 0.64 -4.68 -6.88
CA GLY A 9 0.40 -5.40 -8.13
C GLY A 9 1.46 -6.43 -8.47
N ARG A 10 2.71 -6.21 -8.02
CA ARG A 10 3.81 -7.14 -8.23
C ARG A 10 3.67 -8.43 -7.44
N ILE A 11 2.99 -8.42 -6.29
CA ILE A 11 2.97 -9.54 -5.32
C ILE A 11 1.56 -10.03 -4.93
N CYS A 12 0.51 -9.27 -5.22
CA CYS A 12 -0.87 -9.65 -4.94
C CYS A 12 -1.54 -10.36 -6.13
N THR A 13 -2.62 -11.10 -5.84
CA THR A 13 -3.52 -11.67 -6.85
C THR A 13 -4.27 -10.56 -7.57
N ILE A 14 -4.31 -10.62 -8.90
CA ILE A 14 -5.00 -9.65 -9.76
C ILE A 14 -6.48 -9.52 -9.34
N GLY A 15 -6.99 -8.30 -9.36
CA GLY A 15 -8.38 -7.99 -8.97
C GLY A 15 -8.64 -7.93 -7.47
N THR A 16 -7.66 -8.25 -6.62
CA THR A 16 -7.82 -8.19 -5.15
C THR A 16 -7.39 -6.87 -4.54
N ILE A 17 -6.66 -6.04 -5.30
CA ILE A 17 -6.14 -4.75 -4.83
C ILE A 17 -7.28 -3.72 -4.82
N GLN A 18 -7.56 -3.18 -3.65
CA GLN A 18 -8.61 -2.18 -3.42
C GLN A 18 -8.08 -1.03 -2.57
N GLY A 19 -8.49 0.18 -2.91
CA GLY A 19 -8.32 1.37 -2.06
C GLY A 19 -9.56 1.56 -1.19
N ARG A 20 -9.38 1.66 0.12
CA ARG A 20 -10.40 2.06 1.09
C ARG A 20 -9.98 3.40 1.70
N HIS A 21 -10.95 4.15 2.23
CA HIS A 21 -10.67 5.38 2.97
C HIS A 21 -9.83 6.36 2.15
N VAL A 22 -10.23 6.59 0.89
CA VAL A 22 -9.44 7.41 -0.05
C VAL A 22 -9.43 8.86 0.44
N ALA A 23 -8.23 9.40 0.64
CA ALA A 23 -7.98 10.72 1.21
C ALA A 23 -8.74 10.99 2.52
N GLU A 24 -8.82 10.00 3.42
CA GLU A 24 -9.42 10.18 4.73
C GLU A 24 -8.54 11.07 5.61
N ARG A 25 -9.13 12.10 6.23
CA ARG A 25 -8.43 12.94 7.20
C ARG A 25 -8.26 12.19 8.51
N ARG A 26 -7.02 11.84 8.84
CA ARG A 26 -6.64 11.31 10.13
C ARG A 26 -6.00 12.38 10.99
N SER A 27 -6.46 12.50 12.23
CA SER A 27 -6.01 13.53 13.17
C SER A 27 -5.12 12.91 14.23
N PHE A 28 -3.93 13.47 14.40
CA PHE A 28 -3.01 13.17 15.50
C PHE A 28 -2.93 14.40 16.42
N SER A 29 -2.19 14.29 17.52
CA SER A 29 -2.12 15.33 18.55
C SER A 29 -1.66 16.70 18.04
N THR A 30 -0.82 16.73 16.99
CA THR A 30 -0.18 17.96 16.50
C THR A 30 -0.43 18.23 15.02
N ILE A 31 -0.99 17.27 14.27
CA ILE A 31 -1.12 17.37 12.81
C ILE A 31 -2.29 16.54 12.28
N HIS A 32 -2.84 16.96 11.14
CA HIS A 32 -3.81 16.20 10.37
C HIS A 32 -3.17 15.67 9.08
N HIS A 33 -3.30 14.38 8.81
CA HIS A 33 -2.83 13.73 7.59
C HIS A 33 -4.01 13.34 6.70
N LEU A 34 -3.80 13.33 5.39
CA LEU A 34 -4.69 12.64 4.46
C LEU A 34 -4.10 11.25 4.21
N GLU A 35 -4.77 10.23 4.71
CA GLU A 35 -4.36 8.84 4.57
C GLU A 35 -5.21 8.12 3.52
N THR A 36 -4.67 7.09 2.90
CA THR A 36 -5.42 6.17 2.05
C THR A 36 -4.95 4.76 2.33
N ARG A 37 -5.89 3.86 2.64
CA ARG A 37 -5.57 2.47 2.94
C ARG A 37 -5.72 1.63 1.69
N ILE A 38 -4.63 1.00 1.24
CA ILE A 38 -4.64 0.10 0.09
C ILE A 38 -4.37 -1.32 0.59
N THR A 39 -5.17 -2.28 0.13
CA THR A 39 -5.07 -3.69 0.54
C THR A 39 -5.20 -4.60 -0.66
N GLY A 40 -4.48 -5.72 -0.66
CA GLY A 40 -4.62 -6.81 -1.63
C GLY A 40 -4.38 -8.17 -0.97
N ARG A 41 -4.72 -9.25 -1.67
CA ARG A 41 -4.41 -10.62 -1.22
C ARG A 41 -3.10 -11.05 -1.87
N LEU A 42 -2.11 -11.45 -1.07
CA LEU A 42 -0.85 -12.00 -1.58
C LEU A 42 -1.10 -13.23 -2.44
N ARG A 43 -0.29 -13.42 -3.49
CA ARG A 43 -0.26 -14.68 -4.22
C ARG A 43 0.27 -15.80 -3.33
N ALA A 44 -0.12 -17.04 -3.62
CA ALA A 44 0.38 -18.19 -2.88
C ALA A 44 1.92 -18.29 -2.99
N GLY A 45 2.58 -18.61 -1.87
CA GLY A 45 4.04 -18.77 -1.81
C GLY A 45 4.84 -17.47 -1.79
N ILE A 46 4.21 -16.30 -1.59
CA ILE A 46 4.93 -15.05 -1.32
C ILE A 46 5.32 -15.01 0.15
N GLU A 47 6.62 -14.90 0.40
CA GLU A 47 7.19 -14.77 1.74
C GLU A 47 7.65 -13.32 2.02
N LEU A 48 8.03 -13.05 3.27
CA LEU A 48 8.39 -11.71 3.73
C LEU A 48 9.52 -11.02 2.92
N PRO A 49 10.59 -11.70 2.47
CA PRO A 49 11.65 -11.06 1.68
C PRO A 49 11.13 -10.43 0.37
N GLU A 50 10.23 -11.12 -0.32
CA GLU A 50 9.61 -10.65 -1.56
C GLU A 50 8.66 -9.48 -1.32
N VAL A 51 7.94 -9.49 -0.18
CA VAL A 51 7.14 -8.34 0.25
C VAL A 51 8.04 -7.13 0.47
N MET A 52 9.15 -7.29 1.18
CA MET A 52 10.09 -6.20 1.45
C MET A 52 10.71 -5.67 0.15
N ALA A 53 11.17 -6.54 -0.74
CA ALA A 53 11.76 -6.16 -2.02
C ALA A 53 10.77 -5.40 -2.93
N ALA A 54 9.47 -5.72 -2.85
CA ALA A 54 8.45 -5.05 -3.64
C ALA A 54 8.00 -3.70 -3.04
N MET A 55 8.02 -3.56 -1.71
CA MET A 55 7.41 -2.43 -1.01
C MET A 55 8.42 -1.41 -0.44
N PHE A 56 9.71 -1.73 -0.45
CA PHE A 56 10.76 -0.87 0.11
C PHE A 56 11.59 -0.19 -0.98
N PRO A 57 11.89 1.13 -0.85
CA PRO A 57 11.40 2.04 0.18
C PRO A 57 9.94 2.43 -0.04
N ALA A 58 9.29 2.97 0.99
CA ALA A 58 7.86 3.28 0.93
C ALA A 58 7.55 4.35 -0.13
N ALA A 59 6.62 4.04 -1.04
CA ALA A 59 6.22 4.92 -2.14
C ALA A 59 5.81 6.34 -1.69
N SER A 60 5.21 6.47 -0.49
CA SER A 60 4.73 7.77 0.02
C SER A 60 5.84 8.76 0.37
N ILE A 61 7.08 8.31 0.52
CA ILE A 61 8.24 9.17 0.84
C ILE A 61 9.22 9.31 -0.31
N THR A 62 9.15 8.43 -1.31
CA THR A 62 10.01 8.47 -2.49
C THR A 62 9.40 9.26 -3.64
N GLY A 63 8.07 9.37 -3.69
CA GLY A 63 7.34 10.02 -4.79
C GLY A 63 6.78 8.99 -5.74
#